data_AF-A0A2E6RRB3-F1
#
_entry.id   AF-A0A2E6RRB3-F1
#
_cell.length_a   1.000
_cell.length_b   1.000
_cell.length_c   1.000
_cell.angle_alpha   90.00
_cell.angle_beta   90.00
_cell.angle_gamma   90.00
#
_symmetry.space_group_name_H-M   'P 1'
#
loop_
_entity.id
_entity.type
_entity.pdbx_description
1 polymer ?
#
loop_
_entity_poly.entity_id
_entity_poly.type
_entity_poly.pdbx_seq_one_letter_code
_entity_poly.pdbx_strand_id
1 'polypeptide(L)'
;MSKPILKWAGGKTQLINQIEKFLPEEIKNRKLKKYAEPFIGGGALFFYLQDKYKIDETYISDTNKDLILLYKTVKENLNELLKQLLIISNKYHAITIEENRKEYFYKIRELYNEGITESSYQNLTKESIFRAAQLIFLNRTSFNGLYRVNSMGLFNVPFGKYKNPGIYNEKGLKEASKLLKNTIIECSSYQNLPKEFLSNSLIYFDPPYRPLSNTSSFTAYNKSNFNDISQIELANYYKKISKNKNLYLILSNSDPKNSDKNDKFFDELYNQFIISRVSATRIINSKSEGRGKITEILVTNKEFKKVLKR
;
A
#
# COMPACT_ATOMS: atom_id res chain seq x y z
N MET A 1 -2.51 13.76 12.12
CA MET A 1 -2.00 13.23 10.84
C MET A 1 -2.69 11.90 10.61
N SER A 2 -3.45 11.81 9.53
CA SER A 2 -4.17 10.59 9.18
C SER A 2 -3.20 9.43 8.97
N LYS A 3 -3.61 8.22 9.38
CA LYS A 3 -2.81 6.99 9.29
C LYS A 3 -3.45 6.02 8.30
N PRO A 4 -2.66 5.15 7.64
CA PRO A 4 -3.16 3.99 6.90
C PRO A 4 -4.27 3.22 7.64
N ILE A 5 -5.31 2.82 6.89
CA ILE A 5 -6.42 2.01 7.41
C ILE A 5 -5.90 0.64 7.90
N LEU A 6 -5.02 0.02 7.12
CA LEU A 6 -4.42 -1.28 7.39
C LEU A 6 -2.92 -1.17 7.70
N LYS A 7 -2.40 -2.14 8.45
CA LYS A 7 -0.97 -2.47 8.38
C LYS A 7 -0.72 -3.11 7.02
N TRP A 8 0.23 -2.57 6.27
CA TRP A 8 0.52 -3.05 4.92
C TRP A 8 2.02 -3.26 4.75
N ALA A 9 2.41 -4.38 4.13
CA ALA A 9 3.80 -4.64 3.82
C ALA A 9 4.31 -3.55 2.85
N GLY A 10 5.53 -3.06 3.09
CA GLY A 10 6.10 -1.97 2.30
C GLY A 10 5.55 -0.57 2.62
N GLY A 11 4.68 -0.42 3.64
CA GLY A 11 4.08 0.87 4.00
C GLY A 11 5.10 1.99 4.20
N LYS A 12 4.92 3.10 3.47
CA LYS A 12 5.90 4.19 3.37
C LYS A 12 5.89 5.19 4.53
N THR A 13 5.20 4.90 5.63
CA THR A 13 5.05 5.82 6.75
C THR A 13 6.39 6.34 7.30
N GLN A 14 7.43 5.50 7.34
CA GLN A 14 8.77 5.89 7.81
C GLN A 14 9.55 6.72 6.78
N LEU A 15 9.18 6.64 5.49
CA LEU A 15 9.87 7.31 4.39
C LEU A 15 9.18 8.60 3.94
N ILE A 16 7.96 8.88 4.41
CA ILE A 16 7.19 10.09 4.09
C ILE A 16 8.05 11.35 4.16
N ASN A 17 8.78 11.57 5.26
CA ASN A 17 9.60 12.78 5.44
C ASN A 17 10.76 12.89 4.45
N GLN A 18 11.24 11.76 3.91
CA GLN A 18 12.26 11.74 2.88
C GLN A 18 11.64 11.94 1.50
N ILE A 19 10.54 11.26 1.20
CA ILE A 19 9.78 11.40 -0.05
C ILE A 19 9.26 12.83 -0.24
N GLU A 20 8.83 13.49 0.84
CA GLU A 20 8.33 14.87 0.79
C GLU A 20 9.33 15.85 0.18
N LYS A 21 10.63 15.60 0.36
CA LYS A 21 11.71 16.43 -0.20
C LYS A 21 11.76 16.33 -1.73
N PHE A 22 11.23 15.26 -2.30
CA PHE A 22 11.14 15.01 -3.74
C PHE A 22 9.76 15.37 -4.31
N LEU A 23 8.87 16.00 -3.53
CA LEU A 23 7.60 16.47 -4.07
C LEU A 23 7.79 17.79 -4.85
N PRO A 24 7.09 17.98 -5.98
CA PRO A 24 7.06 19.26 -6.68
C PRO A 24 6.53 20.38 -5.78
N GLU A 25 7.10 21.58 -5.89
CA GLU A 25 6.60 22.74 -5.13
C GLU A 25 5.14 23.07 -5.51
N GLU A 26 4.75 22.76 -6.75
CA GLU A 26 3.41 22.91 -7.27
C GLU A 26 2.38 22.10 -6.47
N ILE A 27 2.72 20.93 -5.93
CA ILE A 27 1.79 20.20 -5.06
C ILE A 27 1.73 20.84 -3.67
N LYS A 28 2.88 21.30 -3.15
CA LYS A 28 2.98 21.93 -1.83
C LYS A 28 2.21 23.25 -1.76
N ASN A 29 2.27 24.04 -2.83
CA ASN A 29 1.56 25.31 -2.97
C ASN A 29 0.18 25.19 -3.63
N ARG A 30 -0.31 23.96 -3.85
CA ARG A 30 -1.65 23.64 -4.37
C ARG A 30 -1.92 24.12 -5.81
N LYS A 31 -0.88 24.39 -6.61
CA LYS A 31 -0.99 24.65 -8.06
C LYS A 31 -1.19 23.36 -8.85
N LEU A 32 -0.60 22.25 -8.40
CA LEU A 32 -0.83 20.92 -8.95
C LEU A 32 -2.00 20.27 -8.21
N LYS A 33 -3.10 20.06 -8.92
CA LYS A 33 -4.40 19.67 -8.35
C LYS A 33 -4.70 18.18 -8.41
N LYS A 34 -3.86 17.40 -9.09
CA LYS A 34 -4.09 16.00 -9.40
C LYS A 34 -2.98 15.11 -8.86
N TYR A 35 -3.37 14.03 -8.20
CA TYR A 35 -2.48 13.00 -7.70
C TYR A 35 -2.98 11.60 -8.02
N ALA A 36 -2.08 10.72 -8.45
CA ALA A 36 -2.38 9.32 -8.70
C ALA A 36 -1.40 8.38 -8.00
N GLU A 37 -1.92 7.30 -7.41
CA GLU A 37 -1.13 6.23 -6.76
C GLU A 37 -1.61 4.86 -7.25
N PRO A 38 -1.10 4.36 -8.39
CA PRO A 38 -1.54 3.09 -9.00
C PRO A 38 -0.98 1.80 -8.34
N PHE A 39 -0.49 1.93 -7.11
CA PHE A 39 -0.06 0.84 -6.23
C PHE A 39 -0.35 1.24 -4.78
N ILE A 40 -1.61 1.56 -4.48
CA ILE A 40 -1.96 2.26 -3.24
C ILE A 40 -1.54 1.50 -1.98
N GLY A 41 -1.67 0.17 -1.96
CA GLY A 41 -1.39 -0.61 -0.75
C GLY A 41 -2.06 -0.01 0.50
N GLY A 42 -1.25 0.26 1.54
CA GLY A 42 -1.73 0.93 2.76
C GLY A 42 -2.03 2.42 2.63
N GLY A 43 -1.69 3.07 1.52
CA GLY A 43 -2.02 4.47 1.22
C GLY A 43 -1.28 5.50 2.05
N ALA A 44 -0.09 5.16 2.57
CA ALA A 44 0.66 6.04 3.47
C ALA A 44 0.97 7.40 2.86
N LEU A 45 1.40 7.45 1.59
CA LEU A 45 1.68 8.71 0.91
C LEU A 45 0.38 9.43 0.53
N PHE A 46 -0.60 8.74 -0.06
CA PHE A 46 -1.93 9.29 -0.31
C PHE A 46 -2.53 10.02 0.90
N PHE A 47 -2.65 9.34 2.06
CA PHE A 47 -3.25 9.95 3.25
C PHE A 47 -2.43 11.13 3.76
N TYR A 48 -1.10 11.06 3.69
CA TYR A 48 -0.21 12.17 4.05
C TYR A 48 -0.45 13.41 3.19
N LEU A 49 -0.44 13.22 1.87
CA LEU A 49 -0.61 14.31 0.91
C LEU A 49 -2.00 14.93 1.00
N GLN A 50 -3.03 14.10 1.15
CA GLN A 50 -4.40 14.57 1.21
C GLN A 50 -4.70 15.34 2.51
N ASP A 51 -4.17 14.89 3.64
CA ASP A 51 -4.29 15.58 4.93
C ASP A 51 -3.52 16.91 4.92
N LYS A 52 -2.30 16.93 4.37
CA LYS A 52 -1.40 18.09 4.41
C LYS A 52 -1.69 19.15 3.34
N TYR A 53 -1.92 18.73 2.10
CA TYR A 53 -2.00 19.63 0.94
C TYR A 53 -3.40 19.75 0.34
N LYS A 54 -4.34 18.86 0.72
CA LYS A 54 -5.75 18.87 0.26
C LYS A 54 -5.84 18.92 -1.27
N ILE A 55 -5.43 17.82 -1.90
CA ILE A 55 -5.40 17.69 -3.36
C ILE A 55 -6.84 17.56 -3.86
N ASP A 56 -7.17 18.28 -4.92
CA ASP A 56 -8.55 18.47 -5.37
C ASP A 56 -9.11 17.17 -5.98
N GLU A 57 -8.33 16.52 -6.85
CA GLU A 57 -8.70 15.29 -7.56
C GLU A 57 -7.62 14.22 -7.34
N THR A 58 -8.03 13.04 -6.88
CA THR A 58 -7.09 11.95 -6.61
C THR A 58 -7.54 10.64 -7.24
N TYR A 59 -6.58 9.82 -7.66
CA TYR A 59 -6.79 8.49 -8.19
C TYR A 59 -5.96 7.49 -7.39
N ILE A 60 -6.59 6.43 -6.90
CA ILE A 60 -5.88 5.32 -6.27
C ILE A 60 -6.32 4.01 -6.90
N SER A 61 -5.37 3.12 -7.14
CA SER A 61 -5.69 1.77 -7.59
C SER A 61 -4.72 0.73 -7.06
N ASP A 62 -5.20 -0.50 -7.05
CA ASP A 62 -4.44 -1.71 -6.75
C ASP A 62 -5.06 -2.88 -7.53
N THR A 63 -4.29 -3.94 -7.73
CA THR A 63 -4.80 -5.19 -8.30
C THR A 63 -5.50 -6.06 -7.24
N ASN A 64 -5.32 -5.74 -5.96
CA ASN A 64 -5.97 -6.42 -4.85
C ASN A 64 -7.44 -5.98 -4.69
N LYS A 65 -8.36 -6.86 -5.11
CA LYS A 65 -9.81 -6.63 -5.03
C LYS A 65 -10.32 -6.36 -3.61
N ASP A 66 -9.80 -7.08 -2.62
CA ASP A 66 -10.20 -6.92 -1.21
C ASP A 66 -9.78 -5.57 -0.63
N LEU A 67 -8.58 -5.13 -0.99
CA LEU A 67 -8.08 -3.82 -0.60
C LEU A 67 -8.94 -2.70 -1.20
N ILE A 68 -9.26 -2.81 -2.49
CA ILE A 68 -10.08 -1.81 -3.17
C ILE A 68 -11.52 -1.81 -2.67
N LEU A 69 -12.10 -2.98 -2.40
CA LEU A 69 -13.40 -3.10 -1.76
C LEU A 69 -13.42 -2.39 -0.40
N LEU A 70 -12.37 -2.55 0.41
CA LEU A 70 -12.24 -1.83 1.67
C LEU A 70 -12.20 -0.32 1.47
N TYR A 71 -11.36 0.20 0.56
CA TYR A 71 -11.29 1.64 0.30
C TYR A 71 -12.63 2.21 -0.17
N LYS A 72 -13.32 1.53 -1.11
CA LYS A 72 -14.67 1.91 -1.55
C LYS A 72 -15.69 1.90 -0.41
N THR A 73 -15.66 0.86 0.42
CA THR A 73 -16.57 0.72 1.57
C THR A 73 -16.34 1.83 2.59
N VAL A 74 -15.09 2.18 2.90
CA VAL A 74 -14.76 3.31 3.80
C VAL A 74 -15.24 4.64 3.22
N LYS A 75 -15.13 4.83 1.90
CA LYS A 75 -15.60 6.05 1.22
C LYS A 75 -17.13 6.16 1.22
N GLU A 76 -17.84 5.08 0.89
CA GLU A 76 -19.25 5.12 0.50
C GLU A 76 -20.21 4.58 1.56
N ASN A 77 -19.79 3.62 2.39
CA ASN A 77 -20.65 2.87 3.33
C ASN A 77 -20.03 2.75 4.73
N LEU A 78 -19.40 3.83 5.21
CA LEU A 78 -18.69 3.84 6.49
C LEU A 78 -19.55 3.39 7.69
N ASN A 79 -20.80 3.83 7.78
CA ASN A 79 -21.65 3.52 8.93
C ASN A 79 -21.94 2.01 9.07
N GLU A 80 -22.27 1.35 7.95
CA GLU A 80 -22.51 -0.10 7.96
C GLU A 80 -21.20 -0.85 8.21
N LEU A 81 -20.07 -0.41 7.65
CA LEU A 81 -18.75 -0.96 7.97
C LEU A 81 -18.45 -0.89 9.47
N LEU A 82 -18.67 0.27 10.10
CA LEU A 82 -18.46 0.46 11.53
C LEU A 82 -19.35 -0.46 12.36
N LYS A 83 -20.62 -0.63 11.98
CA LYS A 83 -21.54 -1.54 12.64
C LYS A 83 -21.05 -2.99 12.58
N GLN A 84 -20.70 -3.48 11.38
CA GLN A 84 -20.19 -4.84 11.18
C GLN A 84 -18.87 -5.07 11.94
N LEU A 85 -17.95 -4.11 11.87
CA LEU A 85 -16.66 -4.17 12.55
C LEU A 85 -16.83 -4.15 14.08
N LEU A 86 -17.76 -3.36 14.60
CA LEU A 86 -18.07 -3.32 16.04
C LEU A 86 -18.58 -4.67 16.55
N ILE A 87 -19.46 -5.33 15.79
CA ILE A 87 -20.02 -6.65 16.14
C ILE A 87 -18.90 -7.69 16.29
N ILE A 88 -18.04 -7.82 15.27
CA ILE A 88 -16.94 -8.80 15.29
C ILE A 88 -15.87 -8.42 16.33
N SER A 89 -15.62 -7.13 16.54
CA SER A 89 -14.69 -6.62 17.55
C SER A 89 -15.17 -6.94 18.97
N ASN A 90 -16.44 -6.64 19.29
CA ASN A 90 -17.02 -6.90 20.61
C ASN A 90 -17.01 -8.39 20.94
N LYS A 91 -17.36 -9.25 19.97
CA LYS A 91 -17.31 -10.70 20.14
C LYS A 91 -15.89 -11.20 20.42
N TYR A 92 -14.88 -10.67 19.72
CA TYR A 92 -13.47 -11.02 19.97
C TYR A 92 -13.00 -10.60 21.36
N HIS A 93 -13.35 -9.38 21.79
CA HIS A 93 -12.93 -8.82 23.07
C HIS A 93 -13.65 -9.46 24.28
N ALA A 94 -14.88 -9.94 24.11
CA ALA A 94 -15.63 -10.66 25.14
C ALA A 94 -15.01 -12.03 25.48
N ILE A 95 -14.22 -12.62 24.56
CA ILE A 95 -13.56 -13.91 24.79
C ILE A 95 -12.29 -13.68 25.61
N THR A 96 -12.27 -14.14 26.86
CA THR A 96 -11.14 -13.96 27.79
C THR A 96 -10.06 -15.03 27.65
N ILE A 97 -10.43 -16.24 27.21
CA ILE A 97 -9.53 -17.38 27.00
C ILE A 97 -8.85 -17.24 25.63
N GLU A 98 -7.51 -17.23 25.59
CA GLU A 98 -6.73 -17.04 24.35
C GLU A 98 -7.05 -18.10 23.29
N GLU A 99 -7.20 -19.37 23.67
CA GLU A 99 -7.47 -20.45 22.72
C GLU A 99 -8.84 -20.26 22.03
N ASN A 100 -9.89 -19.94 22.78
CA ASN A 100 -11.21 -19.63 22.21
C ASN A 100 -11.17 -18.39 21.30
N ARG A 101 -10.30 -17.42 21.61
CA ARG A 101 -10.12 -16.21 20.79
C ARG A 101 -9.41 -16.54 19.48
N LYS A 102 -8.44 -17.47 19.53
CA LYS A 102 -7.76 -18.04 18.36
C LYS A 102 -8.73 -18.85 17.49
N GLU A 103 -9.61 -19.66 18.09
CA GLU A 103 -10.69 -20.34 17.37
C GLU A 103 -11.62 -19.34 16.66
N TYR A 104 -12.04 -18.28 17.36
CA TYR A 104 -12.87 -17.24 16.74
C TYR A 104 -12.17 -16.54 15.57
N PHE A 105 -10.86 -16.27 15.68
CA PHE A 105 -10.06 -15.78 14.55
C PHE A 105 -10.11 -16.73 13.35
N TYR A 106 -9.89 -18.03 13.56
CA TYR A 106 -9.89 -19.00 12.48
C TYR A 106 -11.27 -19.16 11.84
N LYS A 107 -12.34 -19.08 12.62
CA LYS A 107 -13.72 -19.02 12.11
C LYS A 107 -13.95 -17.81 11.20
N ILE A 108 -13.51 -16.61 11.61
CA ILE A 108 -13.64 -15.43 10.75
C ILE A 108 -12.80 -15.55 9.48
N ARG A 109 -11.62 -16.18 9.57
CA ARG A 109 -10.75 -16.44 8.40
C ARG A 109 -11.38 -17.43 7.42
N GLU A 110 -12.02 -18.47 7.92
CA GLU A 110 -12.76 -19.44 7.11
C GLU A 110 -13.91 -18.76 6.36
N LEU A 111 -14.76 -18.01 7.06
CA LEU A 111 -15.85 -17.23 6.44
C LEU A 111 -15.33 -16.23 5.39
N TYR A 112 -14.18 -15.60 5.64
CA TYR A 112 -13.54 -14.71 4.67
C TYR A 112 -13.09 -15.46 3.40
N ASN A 113 -12.66 -16.71 3.54
CA ASN A 113 -12.19 -17.53 2.42
C ASN A 113 -13.34 -18.19 1.64
N GLU A 114 -14.46 -18.50 2.30
CA GLU A 114 -15.65 -19.08 1.65
C GLU A 114 -16.39 -18.07 0.76
N GLY A 115 -16.44 -16.79 1.15
CA GLY A 115 -17.23 -15.75 0.50
C GLY A 115 -16.64 -15.16 -0.80
N ILE A 116 -15.86 -15.92 -1.59
CA ILE A 116 -15.21 -15.40 -2.80
C ILE A 116 -16.07 -15.69 -4.03
N THR A 117 -16.87 -14.70 -4.44
CA THR A 117 -17.48 -14.66 -5.78
C THR A 117 -17.11 -13.36 -6.49
N GLU A 118 -17.00 -13.39 -7.82
CA GLU A 118 -16.67 -12.18 -8.60
C GLU A 118 -17.74 -11.08 -8.42
N SER A 119 -19.00 -11.47 -8.22
CA SER A 119 -20.10 -10.55 -7.92
C SER A 119 -19.91 -9.77 -6.62
N SER A 120 -19.14 -10.30 -5.67
CA SER A 120 -18.86 -9.65 -4.38
C SER A 120 -18.08 -8.33 -4.53
N TYR A 121 -17.43 -8.11 -5.69
CA TYR A 121 -16.62 -6.92 -5.93
C TYR A 121 -17.31 -5.88 -6.85
N GLN A 122 -18.47 -6.22 -7.42
CA GLN A 122 -19.19 -5.33 -8.34
C GLN A 122 -20.04 -4.30 -7.60
N ASN A 123 -20.70 -4.70 -6.50
CA ASN A 123 -21.60 -3.86 -5.73
C ASN A 123 -21.26 -3.89 -4.23
N LEU A 124 -21.53 -2.78 -3.53
CA LEU A 124 -21.42 -2.69 -2.07
C LEU A 124 -22.68 -3.26 -1.40
N THR A 125 -22.79 -4.59 -1.42
CA THR A 125 -23.82 -5.33 -0.67
C THR A 125 -23.42 -5.48 0.80
N LYS A 126 -24.35 -5.98 1.63
CA LYS A 126 -24.06 -6.24 3.04
C LYS A 126 -22.93 -7.25 3.22
N GLU A 127 -22.87 -8.25 2.34
CA GLU A 127 -21.85 -9.29 2.32
C GLU A 127 -20.47 -8.71 1.97
N SER A 128 -20.37 -7.84 0.96
CA SER A 128 -19.09 -7.23 0.57
C SER A 128 -18.62 -6.19 1.60
N ILE A 129 -19.54 -5.47 2.24
CA ILE A 129 -19.22 -4.60 3.40
C ILE A 129 -18.72 -5.44 4.59
N PHE A 130 -19.35 -6.59 4.86
CA PHE A 130 -18.88 -7.50 5.91
C PHE A 130 -17.48 -8.04 5.58
N ARG A 131 -17.20 -8.35 4.31
CA ARG A 131 -15.87 -8.74 3.85
C ARG A 131 -14.80 -7.67 4.13
N ALA A 132 -15.11 -6.40 3.89
CA ALA A 132 -14.22 -5.29 4.27
C ALA A 132 -13.99 -5.22 5.80
N ALA A 133 -15.03 -5.47 6.62
CA ALA A 133 -14.88 -5.56 8.08
C ALA A 133 -13.99 -6.73 8.50
N GLN A 134 -14.18 -7.91 7.88
CA GLN A 134 -13.34 -9.09 8.10
C GLN A 134 -11.88 -8.81 7.72
N LEU A 135 -11.60 -8.10 6.62
CA LEU A 135 -10.24 -7.73 6.23
C LEU A 135 -9.56 -6.87 7.30
N ILE A 136 -10.24 -5.85 7.84
CA ILE A 136 -9.72 -5.04 8.95
C ILE A 136 -9.45 -5.93 10.17
N PHE A 137 -10.42 -6.75 10.55
CA PHE A 137 -10.29 -7.66 11.70
C PHE A 137 -9.09 -8.59 11.55
N LEU A 138 -8.98 -9.30 10.42
CA LEU A 138 -7.88 -10.23 10.13
C LEU A 138 -6.55 -9.49 10.09
N ASN A 139 -6.47 -8.30 9.48
CA ASN A 139 -5.25 -7.51 9.48
C ASN A 139 -4.81 -7.09 10.90
N ARG A 140 -5.75 -6.74 11.77
CA ARG A 140 -5.44 -6.29 13.14
C ARG A 140 -5.10 -7.45 14.08
N THR A 141 -5.62 -8.64 13.81
CA THR A 141 -5.50 -9.83 14.68
C THR A 141 -4.55 -10.90 14.16
N SER A 142 -4.03 -10.78 12.94
CA SER A 142 -3.07 -11.74 12.36
C SER A 142 -1.61 -11.40 12.64
N PHE A 143 -0.73 -12.40 12.52
CA PHE A 143 0.70 -12.24 12.72
C PHE A 143 1.28 -11.09 11.87
N ASN A 144 1.90 -10.12 12.53
CA ASN A 144 2.43 -8.86 11.99
C ASN A 144 1.45 -8.00 11.18
N GLY A 145 0.15 -8.32 11.17
CA GLY A 145 -0.84 -7.67 10.33
C GLY A 145 -0.50 -7.74 8.84
N LEU A 146 0.00 -8.90 8.42
CA LEU A 146 0.29 -9.18 7.03
C LEU A 146 -1.01 -9.41 6.25
N TYR A 147 -0.97 -9.13 4.96
CA TYR A 147 -1.90 -9.67 3.99
C TYR A 147 -1.16 -10.72 3.16
N ARG A 148 -1.60 -11.97 3.19
CA ARG A 148 -1.01 -13.07 2.43
C ARG A 148 -2.06 -14.10 2.07
N VAL A 149 -2.03 -14.53 0.82
CA VAL A 149 -2.90 -15.56 0.27
C VAL A 149 -2.08 -16.75 -0.24
N ASN A 150 -2.69 -17.93 -0.31
CA ASN A 150 -2.09 -19.13 -0.91
C ASN A 150 -2.29 -19.17 -2.45
N SER A 151 -1.96 -20.29 -3.11
CA SER A 151 -2.18 -20.48 -4.57
C SER A 151 -3.62 -20.27 -5.01
N MET A 152 -4.56 -20.56 -4.12
CA MET A 152 -6.00 -20.52 -4.41
C MET A 152 -6.59 -19.15 -4.08
N GLY A 153 -5.76 -18.14 -3.75
CA GLY A 153 -6.23 -16.82 -3.35
C GLY A 153 -6.81 -16.75 -1.93
N LEU A 154 -6.72 -17.84 -1.14
CA LEU A 154 -7.27 -17.88 0.21
C LEU A 154 -6.30 -17.27 1.23
N PHE A 155 -6.80 -16.39 2.10
CA PHE A 155 -6.03 -15.77 3.17
C PHE A 155 -5.49 -16.83 4.14
N ASN A 156 -4.17 -16.81 4.38
CA ASN A 156 -3.48 -17.87 5.12
C ASN A 156 -2.51 -17.35 6.21
N VAL A 157 -2.67 -16.11 6.66
CA VAL A 157 -1.86 -15.59 7.78
C VAL A 157 -2.36 -16.22 9.09
N PRO A 158 -1.47 -16.66 9.99
CA PRO A 158 -1.84 -17.24 11.28
C PRO A 158 -2.30 -16.16 12.28
N PHE A 159 -2.91 -16.62 13.37
CA PHE A 159 -3.32 -15.78 14.49
C PHE A 159 -2.13 -15.02 15.09
N GLY A 160 -2.31 -13.73 15.36
CA GLY A 160 -1.36 -12.86 16.03
C GLY A 160 -1.71 -12.69 17.51
N LYS A 161 -0.74 -12.93 18.40
CA LYS A 161 -0.91 -12.82 19.84
C LYS A 161 -0.79 -11.36 20.31
N TYR A 162 -1.84 -10.57 20.12
CA TYR A 162 -1.88 -9.19 20.60
C TYR A 162 -2.80 -9.01 21.81
N LYS A 163 -2.35 -8.23 22.79
CA LYS A 163 -3.18 -7.86 23.95
C LYS A 163 -4.33 -6.91 23.56
N ASN A 164 -4.02 -5.91 22.73
CA ASN A 164 -5.01 -4.97 22.19
C ASN A 164 -4.72 -4.71 20.70
N PRO A 165 -5.37 -5.45 19.77
CA PRO A 165 -5.10 -5.35 18.34
C PRO A 165 -5.61 -4.04 17.70
N GLY A 166 -6.43 -3.23 18.40
CA GLY A 166 -7.01 -2.01 17.85
C GLY A 166 -7.91 -2.28 16.64
N ILE A 167 -8.80 -3.29 16.76
CA ILE A 167 -9.71 -3.74 15.70
C ILE A 167 -10.65 -2.62 15.27
N TYR A 168 -11.31 -1.99 16.24
CA TYR A 168 -12.27 -0.91 16.01
C TYR A 168 -11.61 0.46 16.19
N ASN A 169 -11.31 1.13 15.08
CA ASN A 169 -10.75 2.49 15.05
C ASN A 169 -11.71 3.45 14.35
N GLU A 170 -12.82 3.78 15.02
CA GLU A 170 -13.86 4.65 14.47
C GLU A 170 -13.33 6.01 14.02
N LYS A 171 -12.52 6.67 14.87
CA LYS A 171 -11.95 7.98 14.58
C LYS A 171 -11.10 7.94 13.31
N GLY A 172 -10.18 6.99 13.21
CA GLY A 172 -9.32 6.85 12.04
C GLY A 172 -10.09 6.50 10.76
N LEU A 173 -11.14 5.69 10.86
CA LEU A 173 -11.99 5.36 9.70
C LEU A 173 -12.82 6.57 9.23
N LYS A 174 -13.33 7.39 10.16
CA LYS A 174 -14.00 8.66 9.84
C LYS A 174 -13.05 9.66 9.16
N GLU A 175 -11.83 9.77 9.67
CA GLU A 175 -10.78 10.61 9.05
C GLU A 175 -10.43 10.11 7.64
N ALA A 176 -10.22 8.80 7.47
CA ALA A 176 -9.93 8.21 6.16
C ALA A 176 -11.07 8.41 5.16
N SER A 177 -12.32 8.19 5.57
CA SER A 177 -13.50 8.41 4.74
C SER A 177 -13.60 9.85 4.24
N LYS A 178 -13.33 10.83 5.12
CA LYS A 178 -13.28 12.25 4.74
C LYS A 178 -12.21 12.53 3.67
N LEU A 179 -11.02 11.94 3.81
CA LEU A 179 -9.92 12.14 2.86
C LEU A 179 -10.17 11.47 1.51
N LEU A 180 -10.91 10.36 1.48
CA LEU A 180 -11.28 9.62 0.26
C LEU A 180 -12.43 10.23 -0.55
N LYS A 181 -13.08 11.29 -0.04
CA LYS A 181 -14.32 11.84 -0.62
C LYS A 181 -14.19 12.20 -2.11
N ASN A 182 -13.07 12.82 -2.50
CA ASN A 182 -12.78 13.25 -3.88
C ASN A 182 -11.78 12.32 -4.58
N THR A 183 -11.81 11.03 -4.25
CA THR A 183 -10.88 10.03 -4.78
C THR A 183 -11.61 9.07 -5.72
N ILE A 184 -11.08 8.89 -6.92
CA ILE A 184 -11.44 7.78 -7.82
C ILE A 184 -10.67 6.54 -7.33
N ILE A 185 -11.41 5.45 -7.06
CA ILE A 185 -10.89 4.24 -6.45
C ILE A 185 -11.20 3.06 -7.37
N GLU A 186 -10.16 2.43 -7.92
CA GLU A 186 -10.32 1.37 -8.92
C GLU A 186 -9.51 0.12 -8.61
N CYS A 187 -10.08 -1.05 -8.93
CA CYS A 187 -9.35 -2.30 -8.94
C CYS A 187 -8.76 -2.46 -10.34
N SER A 188 -7.51 -2.01 -10.51
CA SER A 188 -6.90 -1.88 -11.82
C SER A 188 -5.39 -1.99 -11.74
N SER A 189 -4.78 -2.36 -12.86
CA SER A 189 -3.33 -2.32 -13.03
C SER A 189 -2.84 -0.89 -13.24
N TYR A 190 -1.57 -0.64 -12.93
CA TYR A 190 -0.91 0.65 -13.13
C TYR A 190 -0.89 1.16 -14.57
N GLN A 191 -1.05 0.26 -15.55
CA GLN A 191 -1.10 0.65 -16.96
C GLN A 191 -2.38 1.42 -17.33
N ASN A 192 -3.45 1.26 -16.54
CA ASN A 192 -4.79 1.77 -16.82
C ASN A 192 -5.07 3.11 -16.14
N LEU A 193 -4.04 3.92 -15.90
CA LEU A 193 -4.23 5.28 -15.38
C LEU A 193 -5.20 6.08 -16.29
N PRO A 194 -6.22 6.74 -15.72
CA PRO A 194 -7.15 7.54 -16.51
C PRO A 194 -6.44 8.68 -17.24
N LYS A 195 -6.91 9.02 -18.45
CA LYS A 195 -6.27 9.99 -19.35
C LYS A 195 -6.13 11.37 -18.70
N GLU A 196 -7.09 11.76 -17.88
CA GLU A 196 -7.09 13.02 -17.15
C GLU A 196 -5.95 13.10 -16.13
N PHE A 197 -5.50 11.98 -15.53
CA PHE A 197 -4.34 11.94 -14.66
C PHE A 197 -3.02 11.89 -15.44
N LEU A 198 -3.05 11.51 -16.72
CA LEU A 198 -1.88 11.53 -17.62
C LEU A 198 -1.63 12.91 -18.25
N SER A 199 -2.41 13.94 -17.91
CA SER A 199 -2.30 15.29 -18.49
C SER A 199 -1.39 16.23 -17.69
N ASN A 200 -1.63 16.38 -16.38
CA ASN A 200 -0.91 17.27 -15.45
C ASN A 200 -1.14 16.83 -13.99
N SER A 201 -0.34 15.87 -13.53
CA SER A 201 -0.49 15.26 -12.19
C SER A 201 0.85 14.89 -11.57
N LEU A 202 0.84 14.69 -10.26
CA LEU A 202 1.85 13.89 -9.58
C LEU A 202 1.41 12.43 -9.59
N ILE A 203 2.28 11.52 -10.02
CA ILE A 203 2.03 10.08 -10.04
C ILE A 203 3.11 9.39 -9.23
N TYR A 204 2.71 8.65 -8.20
CA TYR A 204 3.60 7.91 -7.31
C TYR A 204 3.45 6.40 -7.53
N PHE A 205 4.55 5.75 -7.92
CA PHE A 205 4.61 4.30 -8.11
C PHE A 205 5.36 3.64 -6.96
N ASP A 206 4.71 2.69 -6.28
CA ASP A 206 5.32 1.88 -5.22
C ASP A 206 5.04 0.39 -5.45
N PRO A 207 5.63 -0.19 -6.50
CA PRO A 207 5.37 -1.59 -6.85
C PRO A 207 5.86 -2.55 -5.75
N PRO A 208 5.42 -3.82 -5.78
CA PRO A 208 6.08 -4.87 -5.02
C PRO A 208 7.59 -4.90 -5.30
N TYR A 209 8.40 -5.03 -4.24
CA TYR A 209 9.85 -4.96 -4.36
C TYR A 209 10.46 -6.23 -4.94
N ARG A 210 11.52 -6.04 -5.72
CA ARG A 210 12.38 -7.14 -6.15
C ARG A 210 13.03 -7.78 -4.90
N PRO A 211 12.97 -9.12 -4.75
CA PRO A 211 13.62 -9.80 -3.63
C PRO A 211 15.12 -9.51 -3.58
N LEU A 212 15.66 -9.32 -2.37
CA LEU A 212 17.06 -8.91 -2.18
C LEU A 212 18.07 -10.09 -2.12
N SER A 213 17.64 -11.35 -2.10
CA SER A 213 18.57 -12.49 -2.00
C SER A 213 18.19 -13.70 -2.86
N ASN A 214 19.20 -14.34 -3.48
CA ASN A 214 19.07 -15.58 -4.24
C ASN A 214 18.80 -16.83 -3.37
N THR A 215 18.93 -16.74 -2.05
CA THR A 215 18.57 -17.84 -1.12
C THR A 215 17.11 -17.77 -0.70
N SER A 216 16.51 -16.58 -0.67
CA SER A 216 15.05 -16.43 -0.57
C SER A 216 14.30 -16.86 -1.82
N SER A 217 15.00 -17.08 -2.95
CA SER A 217 14.39 -17.53 -4.21
C SER A 217 14.36 -19.05 -4.40
N PHE A 218 14.91 -19.86 -3.49
CA PHE A 218 14.91 -21.33 -3.67
C PHE A 218 14.08 -22.14 -2.65
N THR A 219 13.54 -21.51 -1.60
CA THR A 219 12.64 -22.19 -0.63
C THR A 219 11.49 -21.30 -0.17
N ALA A 220 10.70 -20.80 -1.12
CA ALA A 220 9.24 -20.61 -1.02
C ALA A 220 8.76 -19.76 -2.20
N TYR A 221 8.12 -20.40 -3.18
CA TYR A 221 7.09 -19.81 -4.03
C TYR A 221 7.28 -18.33 -4.41
N ASN A 222 7.99 -18.07 -5.52
CA ASN A 222 7.82 -16.85 -6.31
C ASN A 222 6.35 -16.75 -6.80
N LYS A 223 5.46 -16.32 -5.91
CA LYS A 223 4.03 -16.08 -6.12
C LYS A 223 3.69 -14.59 -5.97
N SER A 224 4.67 -13.70 -5.96
CA SER A 224 4.40 -12.34 -6.40
C SER A 224 4.41 -12.36 -7.92
N ASN A 225 3.26 -12.10 -8.55
CA ASN A 225 3.19 -11.94 -10.01
C ASN A 225 4.06 -10.79 -10.53
N PHE A 226 4.63 -9.96 -9.64
CA PHE A 226 5.48 -8.83 -9.96
C PHE A 226 6.97 -9.20 -9.85
N ASN A 227 7.50 -9.83 -10.90
CA ASN A 227 8.89 -10.29 -10.98
C ASN A 227 9.77 -9.31 -11.78
N ASP A 228 11.00 -9.69 -12.11
CA ASP A 228 11.92 -8.83 -12.88
C ASP A 228 11.34 -8.42 -14.25
N ILE A 229 10.54 -9.28 -14.90
CA ILE A 229 9.83 -8.92 -16.15
C ILE A 229 8.82 -7.81 -15.88
N SER A 230 8.00 -7.92 -14.83
CA SER A 230 7.05 -6.87 -14.45
C SER A 230 7.74 -5.56 -14.06
N GLN A 231 8.93 -5.62 -13.43
CA GLN A 231 9.75 -4.43 -13.15
C GLN A 231 10.21 -3.74 -14.45
N ILE A 232 10.62 -4.52 -15.45
CA ILE A 232 11.00 -4.01 -16.78
C ILE A 232 9.79 -3.37 -17.48
N GLU A 233 8.62 -4.03 -17.45
CA GLU A 233 7.38 -3.48 -18.00
C GLU A 233 6.98 -2.16 -17.34
N LEU A 234 7.10 -2.07 -16.01
CA LEU A 234 6.85 -0.83 -15.28
C LEU A 234 7.85 0.26 -15.67
N ALA A 235 9.14 -0.06 -15.80
CA ALA A 235 10.14 0.90 -16.25
C ALA A 235 9.85 1.42 -17.67
N ASN A 236 9.41 0.54 -18.58
CA ASN A 236 8.99 0.91 -19.93
C ASN A 236 7.73 1.80 -19.92
N TYR A 237 6.74 1.47 -19.08
CA TYR A 237 5.55 2.30 -18.90
C TYR A 237 5.89 3.69 -18.34
N TYR A 238 6.69 3.72 -17.27
CA TYR A 238 7.20 4.95 -16.65
C TYR A 238 7.91 5.81 -17.69
N LYS A 239 8.80 5.21 -18.51
CA LYS A 239 9.47 5.87 -19.63
C LYS A 239 8.50 6.41 -20.67
N LYS A 240 7.50 5.63 -21.06
CA LYS A 240 6.47 6.05 -22.02
C LYS A 240 5.72 7.30 -21.54
N ILE A 241 5.21 7.29 -20.31
CA ILE A 241 4.42 8.42 -19.78
C ILE A 241 5.29 9.62 -19.44
N SER A 242 6.56 9.43 -19.08
CA SER A 242 7.51 10.52 -18.79
C SER A 242 7.75 11.48 -19.95
N LYS A 243 7.43 11.07 -21.19
CA LYS A 243 7.46 11.93 -22.38
C LYS A 243 6.53 13.14 -22.25
N ASN A 244 5.46 13.04 -21.46
CA ASN A 244 4.64 14.20 -21.12
C ASN A 244 5.37 15.05 -20.07
N LYS A 245 5.87 16.21 -20.50
CA LYS A 245 6.59 17.17 -19.66
C LYS A 245 5.72 17.80 -18.56
N ASN A 246 4.41 17.64 -18.57
CA ASN A 246 3.52 18.14 -17.50
C ASN A 246 3.33 17.12 -16.36
N LEU A 247 3.85 15.90 -16.50
CA LEU A 247 3.79 14.91 -15.43
C LEU A 247 4.96 15.05 -14.45
N TYR A 248 4.66 14.86 -13.18
CA TYR A 248 5.63 14.63 -12.12
C TYR A 248 5.54 13.17 -11.72
N LEU A 249 6.64 12.44 -11.87
CA LEU A 249 6.68 11.01 -11.60
C LEU A 249 7.68 10.76 -10.49
N ILE A 250 7.25 9.96 -9.51
CA ILE A 250 8.09 9.47 -8.42
C ILE A 250 7.87 7.96 -8.35
N LEU A 251 8.95 7.20 -8.26
CA LEU A 251 8.89 5.75 -8.06
C LEU A 251 9.79 5.34 -6.92
N SER A 252 9.29 4.53 -5.98
CA SER A 252 10.10 3.89 -4.94
C SER A 252 10.34 2.43 -5.24
N ASN A 253 11.53 1.92 -4.92
CA ASN A 253 11.81 0.49 -4.95
C ASN A 253 12.89 0.12 -3.91
N SER A 254 13.07 -1.18 -3.68
CA SER A 254 14.23 -1.67 -2.93
C SER A 254 15.54 -1.31 -3.64
N ASP A 255 16.60 -1.02 -2.89
CA ASP A 255 17.95 -0.91 -3.46
C ASP A 255 18.65 -2.28 -3.42
N PRO A 256 18.89 -2.93 -4.58
CA PRO A 256 19.54 -4.24 -4.61
C PRO A 256 21.00 -4.18 -4.11
N LYS A 257 21.61 -2.98 -4.11
CA LYS A 257 22.95 -2.74 -3.56
C LYS A 257 23.08 -2.96 -2.07
N ASN A 258 21.95 -3.08 -1.35
CA ASN A 258 21.97 -3.53 0.03
C ASN A 258 22.49 -4.96 0.20
N SER A 259 22.32 -5.81 -0.82
CA SER A 259 22.71 -7.23 -0.76
C SER A 259 23.84 -7.55 -1.74
N ASP A 260 23.83 -6.94 -2.92
CA ASP A 260 24.93 -7.03 -3.88
C ASP A 260 25.26 -5.65 -4.45
N LYS A 261 26.42 -5.11 -4.07
CA LYS A 261 26.89 -3.77 -4.52
C LYS A 261 27.02 -3.66 -6.05
N ASN A 262 27.19 -4.77 -6.75
CA ASN A 262 27.32 -4.82 -8.20
C ASN A 262 25.98 -4.96 -8.93
N ASP A 263 24.89 -5.23 -8.22
CA ASP A 263 23.57 -5.28 -8.82
C ASP A 263 23.11 -3.87 -9.21
N LYS A 264 23.14 -3.62 -10.52
CA LYS A 264 22.76 -2.35 -11.16
C LYS A 264 21.37 -2.42 -11.79
N PHE A 265 20.56 -3.45 -11.51
CA PHE A 265 19.29 -3.70 -12.20
C PHE A 265 18.42 -2.44 -12.35
N PHE A 266 18.13 -1.75 -11.23
CA PHE A 266 17.34 -0.52 -11.29
C PHE A 266 18.13 0.70 -11.79
N ASP A 267 19.45 0.76 -11.58
CA ASP A 267 20.27 1.85 -12.12
C ASP A 267 20.27 1.82 -13.66
N GLU A 268 20.26 0.63 -14.26
CA GLU A 268 20.19 0.44 -15.71
C GLU A 268 18.79 0.71 -16.27
N LEU A 269 17.74 0.17 -15.64
CA LEU A 269 16.35 0.39 -16.08
C LEU A 269 15.94 1.87 -16.06
N TYR A 270 16.45 2.63 -15.09
CA TYR A 270 16.09 4.03 -14.89
C TYR A 270 17.24 5.00 -15.19
N ASN A 271 18.24 4.60 -15.98
CA ASN A 271 19.46 5.36 -16.25
C ASN A 271 19.27 6.78 -16.82
N GLN A 272 18.14 7.03 -17.48
CA GLN A 272 17.74 8.32 -18.06
C GLN A 272 16.98 9.22 -17.07
N PHE A 273 16.83 8.79 -15.82
CA PHE A 273 16.11 9.49 -14.76
C PHE A 273 17.02 9.76 -13.57
N ILE A 274 16.53 10.57 -12.63
CA ILE A 274 17.27 10.90 -11.42
C ILE A 274 16.99 9.84 -10.37
N ILE A 275 18.01 9.07 -10.02
CA ILE A 275 17.95 8.02 -9.00
C ILE A 275 18.60 8.54 -7.72
N SER A 276 17.79 8.68 -6.67
CA SER A 276 18.23 9.02 -5.32
C SER A 276 18.14 7.80 -4.41
N ARG A 277 19.06 7.65 -3.47
CA ARG A 277 19.03 6.58 -2.45
C ARG A 277 18.67 7.20 -1.10
N VAL A 278 17.55 6.76 -0.54
CA VAL A 278 17.03 7.23 0.76
C VAL A 278 17.22 6.17 1.82
N SER A 279 17.46 6.58 3.07
CA SER A 279 17.69 5.65 4.17
C SER A 279 16.38 5.02 4.63
N ALA A 280 16.30 3.71 4.73
CA ALA A 280 15.15 3.00 5.27
C ALA A 280 15.54 2.21 6.53
N THR A 281 14.61 2.09 7.47
CA THR A 281 14.76 1.28 8.68
C THR A 281 13.95 0.00 8.53
N ARG A 282 14.60 -1.15 8.30
CA ARG A 282 13.90 -2.44 8.39
C ARG A 282 13.91 -2.94 9.84
N ILE A 283 12.73 -3.06 10.43
CA ILE A 283 12.53 -3.68 11.76
C ILE A 283 12.46 -5.22 11.64
N ILE A 284 12.48 -5.78 10.43
CA ILE A 284 12.22 -7.21 10.17
C ILE A 284 13.54 -8.00 10.10
N ASN A 285 14.35 -8.00 11.16
CA ASN A 285 15.41 -8.99 11.32
C ASN A 285 15.57 -9.35 12.80
N SER A 286 15.45 -10.63 13.12
CA SER A 286 15.61 -11.19 14.47
C SER A 286 17.08 -11.30 14.91
N LYS A 287 18.05 -10.96 14.04
CA LYS A 287 19.49 -11.03 14.30
C LYS A 287 20.10 -9.62 14.45
N SER A 288 20.83 -9.41 15.54
CA SER A 288 21.48 -8.15 15.92
C SER A 288 22.53 -7.65 14.92
N GLU A 289 23.14 -8.55 14.16
CA GLU A 289 24.23 -8.25 13.21
C GLU A 289 23.76 -7.67 11.86
N GLY A 290 22.46 -7.76 11.55
CA GLY A 290 21.86 -7.22 10.31
C GLY A 290 21.35 -5.78 10.42
N ARG A 291 21.63 -5.07 11.53
CA ARG A 291 21.18 -3.69 11.77
C ARG A 291 22.06 -2.67 11.03
N GLY A 292 22.08 -2.74 9.70
CA GLY A 292 22.62 -1.69 8.83
C GLY A 292 21.52 -0.71 8.40
N LYS A 293 21.89 0.55 8.11
CA LYS A 293 21.02 1.45 7.34
C LYS A 293 20.90 0.85 5.94
N ILE A 294 19.75 0.26 5.63
CA ILE A 294 19.44 -0.11 4.25
C ILE A 294 19.04 1.14 3.47
N THR A 295 19.21 1.10 2.17
CA THR A 295 18.71 2.12 1.25
C THR A 295 17.49 1.64 0.47
N GLU A 296 16.64 2.56 0.08
CA GLU A 296 15.66 2.38 -0.97
C GLU A 296 15.97 3.36 -2.10
N ILE A 297 15.60 3.01 -3.33
CA ILE A 297 15.73 3.93 -4.45
C ILE A 297 14.46 4.77 -4.57
N LEU A 298 14.64 6.04 -4.91
CA LEU A 298 13.62 6.95 -5.39
C LEU A 298 14.03 7.45 -6.78
N VAL A 299 13.21 7.13 -7.78
CA VAL A 299 13.40 7.56 -9.17
C VAL A 299 12.45 8.72 -9.45
N THR A 300 12.96 9.77 -10.09
CA THR A 300 12.18 10.96 -10.45
C THR A 300 12.44 11.37 -11.90
N ASN A 301 11.41 11.82 -12.61
CA ASN A 301 11.53 12.23 -14.01
C ASN A 301 12.08 13.65 -14.21
N LYS A 302 12.20 14.42 -13.13
CA LYS A 302 12.66 15.82 -13.12
C LYS A 302 13.38 16.12 -11.80
N GLU A 303 14.24 17.13 -11.82
CA GLU A 303 14.78 17.66 -10.56
C GLU A 303 13.68 18.42 -9.81
N PHE A 304 13.35 17.91 -8.62
CA PHE A 304 12.59 18.66 -7.63
C PHE A 304 13.60 19.47 -6.81
N LYS A 305 13.51 20.80 -6.86
CA LYS A 305 14.57 21.74 -6.42
C LYS A 305 15.35 21.27 -5.18
N LYS A 306 16.69 21.36 -5.33
CA LYS A 306 17.73 21.12 -4.33
C LYS A 306 17.28 21.45 -2.90
N VAL A 307 17.31 20.44 -2.03
CA VAL A 307 17.64 20.68 -0.62
C VAL A 307 18.95 21.46 -0.66
N LEU A 308 18.92 22.73 -0.29
CA LEU A 308 20.13 23.51 -0.09
C LEU A 308 21.02 22.70 0.86
N LYS A 309 22.12 22.15 0.35
CA LYS A 309 23.22 21.69 1.19
C LYS A 309 23.71 22.95 1.89
N ARG A 310 23.26 23.15 3.13
CA ARG A 310 24.06 23.87 4.13
C ARG A 310 25.09 22.90 4.66
#